data_AF-A0A4V5NXC7-F1
#
_entry.id   AF-A0A4V5NXC7-F1
#
_cell.length_a   1.000
_cell.length_b   1.000
_cell.length_c   1.000
_cell.angle_alpha   90.00
_cell.angle_beta   90.00
_cell.angle_gamma   90.00
#
_symmetry.space_group_name_H-M   'P 1'
#
loop_
_entity.id
_entity.type
_entity.pdbx_description
1 polymer ?
#
loop_
_entity_poly.entity_id
_entity_poly.type
_entity_poly.pdbx_seq_one_letter_code
_entity_poly.pdbx_strand_id
1 'polypeptide(L)'
;MLSSIDLDFQKIKKKIYYVDGSLRDIYIHNTSKEDWQVWADFVNENYKISFHIYETKVNEDNVNLSKIFDYWCGVHDNCSTATIYIGDIQVNAHFFDDQEIENDISPKEIKSIEDHNQLLGYMVGLSNVLNKKVIMTPENEPNMILISVDKGKIFIKN
;
A
#
# COMPACT_ATOMS: atom_id res chain seq x y z
N MET A 1 7.65 -19.22 -28.00
CA MET A 1 7.28 -17.84 -28.38
C MET A 1 6.50 -17.28 -27.19
N LEU A 2 6.98 -16.21 -26.55
CA LEU A 2 6.25 -15.59 -25.43
C LEU A 2 4.95 -14.98 -25.98
N SER A 3 3.86 -15.03 -25.20
CA SER A 3 2.63 -14.35 -25.59
C SER A 3 2.81 -12.82 -25.55
N SER A 4 1.92 -12.06 -26.20
CA SER A 4 1.95 -10.59 -26.12
C SER A 4 1.80 -10.09 -24.68
N ILE A 5 0.97 -10.77 -23.88
CA ILE A 5 0.75 -10.48 -22.46
C ILE A 5 2.04 -10.69 -21.66
N ASP A 6 2.76 -11.78 -21.91
CA ASP A 6 4.04 -12.06 -21.24
C ASP A 6 5.09 -10.99 -21.58
N LEU A 7 5.16 -10.58 -22.84
CA LEU A 7 6.08 -9.52 -23.28
C LEU A 7 5.78 -8.18 -22.61
N ASP A 8 4.51 -7.86 -22.39
CA ASP A 8 4.11 -6.63 -21.71
C ASP A 8 4.38 -6.69 -20.20
N PHE A 9 4.10 -7.83 -19.55
CA PHE A 9 4.47 -8.00 -18.15
C PHE A 9 5.98 -7.92 -17.91
N GLN A 10 6.81 -8.49 -18.78
CA GLN A 10 8.27 -8.38 -18.65
C GLN A 10 8.76 -6.93 -18.74
N LYS A 11 8.10 -6.08 -19.53
CA LYS A 11 8.41 -4.64 -19.56
C LYS A 11 8.00 -3.95 -18.25
N ILE A 12 6.79 -4.23 -17.76
CA ILE A 12 6.30 -3.73 -16.48
C ILE A 12 7.26 -4.12 -15.34
N LYS A 13 7.65 -5.40 -15.28
CA LYS A 13 8.58 -5.91 -14.28
C LYS A 13 9.92 -5.21 -14.32
N LYS A 14 10.48 -4.95 -15.50
CA LYS A 14 11.78 -4.25 -15.62
C LYS A 14 11.71 -2.77 -15.27
N LYS A 15 10.57 -2.11 -15.48
CA LYS A 15 10.43 -0.66 -15.25
C LYS A 15 9.93 -0.30 -13.86
N ILE A 16 9.01 -1.10 -13.31
CA ILE A 16 8.30 -0.79 -12.07
C ILE A 16 8.78 -1.72 -10.96
N TYR A 17 8.78 -3.03 -11.20
CA TYR A 17 9.09 -4.06 -10.20
C TYR A 17 10.51 -4.64 -10.35
N TYR A 18 11.49 -3.78 -10.66
CA TYR A 18 12.88 -4.20 -10.77
C TYR A 18 13.42 -4.60 -9.39
N VAL A 19 14.10 -5.74 -9.33
CA VAL A 19 14.62 -6.28 -8.07
C VAL A 19 16.06 -5.81 -7.90
N ASP A 20 16.23 -4.74 -7.12
CA ASP A 20 17.51 -4.11 -6.79
C ASP A 20 17.84 -4.15 -5.29
N GLY A 21 16.95 -4.73 -4.48
CA GLY A 21 17.05 -4.80 -3.03
C GLY A 21 16.10 -3.85 -2.30
N SER A 22 15.53 -2.87 -3.00
CA SER A 22 14.58 -1.90 -2.46
C SER A 22 13.12 -2.37 -2.52
N LEU A 23 12.26 -1.69 -1.76
CA LEU A 23 10.80 -1.81 -1.78
C LEU A 23 10.16 -0.83 -2.77
N ARG A 24 8.83 -0.91 -2.92
CA ARG A 24 8.05 0.13 -3.60
C ARG A 24 7.05 0.71 -2.64
N ASP A 25 7.12 2.01 -2.48
CA ASP A 25 6.26 2.73 -1.56
C ASP A 25 5.03 3.21 -2.30
N ILE A 26 3.91 3.19 -1.61
CA ILE A 26 2.60 3.65 -2.05
C ILE A 26 2.21 4.75 -1.08
N TYR A 27 2.02 5.96 -1.61
CA TYR A 27 1.70 7.14 -0.83
C TYR A 27 0.32 7.70 -1.17
N ILE A 28 -0.36 8.18 -0.14
CA ILE A 28 -1.49 9.10 -0.24
C ILE A 28 -1.21 10.28 0.68
N HIS A 29 -0.97 11.45 0.10
CA HIS A 29 -0.63 12.67 0.83
C HIS A 29 -1.87 13.49 1.20
N ASN A 30 -1.69 14.40 2.15
CA ASN A 30 -2.72 15.32 2.65
C ASN A 30 -3.92 14.54 3.22
N THR A 31 -3.63 13.51 4.00
CA THR A 31 -4.64 12.74 4.73
C THR A 31 -4.96 13.39 6.08
N SER A 32 -5.98 12.87 6.74
CA SER A 32 -6.33 13.15 8.13
C SER A 32 -6.65 11.85 8.87
N LYS A 33 -6.95 11.95 10.17
CA LYS A 33 -7.46 10.80 10.95
C LYS A 33 -8.73 10.20 10.37
N GLU A 34 -9.60 11.03 9.79
CA GLU A 34 -10.83 10.58 9.12
C GLU A 34 -10.50 9.80 7.84
N ASP A 35 -9.51 10.24 7.06
CA ASP A 35 -9.05 9.49 5.89
C ASP A 35 -8.45 8.14 6.29
N TRP A 36 -7.67 8.10 7.38
CA TRP A 36 -7.17 6.84 7.94
C TRP A 36 -8.31 5.91 8.36
N GLN A 37 -9.39 6.44 8.95
CA GLN A 37 -10.58 5.65 9.28
C GLN A 37 -11.22 5.03 8.03
N VAL A 38 -11.40 5.82 6.96
CA VAL A 38 -11.91 5.31 5.68
C VAL A 38 -10.97 4.25 5.10
N TRP A 39 -9.65 4.46 5.19
CA TRP A 39 -8.67 3.47 4.76
C TRP A 39 -8.78 2.17 5.55
N ALA A 40 -8.86 2.24 6.89
CA ALA A 40 -8.96 1.07 7.76
C ALA A 40 -10.24 0.29 7.50
N ASP A 41 -11.38 0.97 7.38
CA ASP A 41 -12.67 0.37 7.06
C ASP A 41 -12.61 -0.35 5.71
N PHE A 42 -12.04 0.30 4.68
CA PHE A 42 -11.84 -0.29 3.37
C PHE A 42 -10.96 -1.55 3.42
N VAL A 43 -9.81 -1.49 4.09
CA VAL A 43 -8.92 -2.66 4.11
C VAL A 43 -9.49 -3.82 4.92
N ASN A 44 -10.12 -3.52 6.06
CA ASN A 44 -10.75 -4.51 6.94
C ASN A 44 -11.92 -5.24 6.25
N GLU A 45 -12.69 -4.54 5.41
CA GLU A 45 -13.81 -5.14 4.68
C GLU A 45 -13.36 -5.99 3.49
N ASN A 46 -12.23 -5.64 2.84
CA ASN A 46 -11.88 -6.19 1.54
C ASN A 46 -10.70 -7.17 1.55
N TYR A 47 -9.88 -7.19 2.61
CA TYR A 47 -8.65 -7.97 2.63
C TYR A 47 -8.44 -8.72 3.94
N LYS A 48 -7.65 -9.79 3.86
CA LYS A 48 -7.09 -10.41 5.06
C LYS A 48 -5.99 -9.50 5.61
N ILE A 49 -5.97 -9.33 6.93
CA ILE A 49 -5.01 -8.46 7.62
C ILE A 49 -4.33 -9.23 8.75
N SER A 50 -3.09 -8.86 9.04
CA SER A 50 -2.40 -9.14 10.30
C SER A 50 -1.95 -7.81 10.89
N PHE A 51 -2.57 -7.42 12.01
CA PHE A 51 -2.26 -6.18 12.73
C PHE A 51 -1.53 -6.51 14.03
N HIS A 52 -0.24 -6.17 14.12
CA HIS A 52 0.57 -6.43 15.31
C HIS A 52 0.52 -5.26 16.29
N ILE A 53 -0.05 -5.50 17.46
CA ILE A 53 -0.12 -4.53 18.56
C ILE A 53 1.09 -4.72 19.46
N TYR A 54 2.02 -3.77 19.46
CA TYR A 54 3.28 -3.91 20.20
C TYR A 54 3.11 -3.87 21.72
N GLU A 55 2.14 -3.12 22.24
CA GLU A 55 1.92 -2.99 23.69
C GLU A 55 1.53 -4.35 24.31
N THR A 56 0.71 -5.12 23.60
CA THR A 56 0.17 -6.39 24.07
C THR A 56 0.88 -7.60 23.46
N LYS A 57 1.65 -7.39 22.38
CA LYS A 57 2.26 -8.43 21.55
C LYS A 57 1.25 -9.40 20.94
N VAL A 58 0.05 -8.90 20.65
CA VAL A 58 -1.05 -9.67 20.06
C VAL A 58 -1.21 -9.28 18.60
N ASN A 59 -1.60 -10.25 17.77
CA ASN A 59 -2.05 -9.99 16.41
C ASN A 59 -3.58 -9.97 16.36
N GLU A 60 -4.12 -8.97 15.69
CA GLU A 60 -5.55 -8.88 15.34
C GLU A 60 -5.73 -9.06 13.82
N ASP A 61 -6.89 -9.55 13.42
CA ASP A 61 -7.21 -9.78 12.00
C ASP A 61 -7.79 -8.54 11.30
N ASN A 62 -7.78 -7.39 11.98
CA ASN A 62 -8.27 -6.10 11.50
C ASN A 62 -7.36 -4.99 12.03
N VAL A 63 -7.22 -3.90 11.26
CA VAL A 63 -6.56 -2.68 11.76
C VAL A 63 -7.45 -2.02 12.80
N ASN A 64 -6.87 -1.79 13.98
CA ASN A 64 -7.50 -1.06 15.08
C ASN A 64 -6.85 0.32 15.24
N LEU A 65 -7.44 1.32 14.59
CA LEU A 65 -6.90 2.69 14.60
C LEU A 65 -6.90 3.37 15.97
N SER A 66 -7.67 2.89 16.95
CA SER A 66 -7.56 3.44 18.30
C SER A 66 -6.13 3.34 18.84
N LYS A 67 -5.44 2.22 18.55
CA LYS A 67 -4.03 2.01 18.92
C LYS A 67 -3.08 2.94 18.18
N ILE A 68 -3.40 3.24 16.93
CA ILE A 68 -2.61 4.16 16.11
C ILE A 68 -2.80 5.60 16.59
N PHE A 69 -4.03 5.98 16.94
CA PHE A 69 -4.31 7.32 17.44
C PHE A 69 -3.73 7.54 18.84
N ASP A 70 -3.71 6.52 19.69
CA ASP A 70 -3.02 6.56 20.98
C ASP A 70 -1.51 6.85 20.77
N TYR A 71 -0.87 6.15 19.83
CA TYR A 71 0.53 6.41 19.44
C TYR A 71 0.73 7.86 18.95
N TRP A 72 -0.05 8.33 17.98
CA TRP A 72 0.08 9.70 17.45
C TRP A 72 -0.20 10.79 18.49
N CYS A 73 -1.00 10.50 19.52
CA CYS A 73 -1.25 11.42 20.62
C CYS A 73 -0.18 11.35 21.73
N GLY A 74 0.84 10.50 21.59
CA GLY A 74 1.91 10.34 22.58
C GLY A 74 1.48 9.59 23.85
N VAL A 75 0.44 8.75 23.77
CA VAL A 75 0.04 7.88 24.89
C VAL A 75 1.11 6.81 25.15
N HIS A 76 1.80 6.36 24.10
CA HIS A 76 2.95 5.47 24.14
C HIS A 76 3.84 5.68 22.91
N ASP A 77 5.08 5.18 22.96
CA ASP A 77 6.08 5.33 21.89
C ASP A 77 6.14 4.13 20.93
N ASN A 78 5.32 3.10 21.15
CA ASN A 78 5.30 1.90 20.32
C ASN A 78 4.32 2.07 19.16
N CYS A 79 4.79 1.99 17.92
CA CYS A 79 3.93 2.02 16.73
C CYS A 79 3.55 0.60 16.32
N SER A 80 2.27 0.28 16.35
CA SER A 80 1.73 -0.98 15.77
C SER A 80 1.98 -1.04 14.26
N THR A 81 2.00 -2.25 13.69
CA THR A 81 2.20 -2.47 12.24
C THR A 81 1.07 -3.29 11.65
N ALA A 82 0.74 -3.06 10.38
CA ALA A 82 -0.26 -3.86 9.69
C ALA A 82 0.33 -4.45 8.40
N THR A 83 -0.01 -5.70 8.13
CA THR A 83 0.21 -6.32 6.82
C THR A 83 -1.15 -6.68 6.22
N ILE A 84 -1.39 -6.19 5.01
CA ILE A 84 -2.58 -6.46 4.20
C ILE A 84 -2.19 -7.47 3.12
N TYR A 85 -2.99 -8.53 2.96
CA TYR A 85 -2.73 -9.58 2.00
C TYR A 85 -3.63 -9.43 0.77
N ILE A 86 -3.02 -9.11 -0.38
CA ILE A 86 -3.68 -9.04 -1.68
C ILE A 86 -3.24 -10.26 -2.50
N GLY A 87 -4.02 -11.34 -2.45
CA GLY A 87 -3.55 -12.62 -2.98
C GLY A 87 -2.29 -13.06 -2.22
N ASP A 88 -1.19 -13.26 -2.95
CA ASP A 88 0.12 -13.63 -2.38
C ASP A 88 1.04 -12.40 -2.13
N ILE A 89 0.54 -11.18 -2.35
CA ILE A 89 1.28 -9.94 -2.15
C ILE A 89 1.06 -9.44 -0.72
N GLN A 90 2.15 -9.08 -0.04
CA GLN A 90 2.14 -8.40 1.24
C GLN A 90 2.29 -6.91 1.02
N VAL A 91 1.29 -6.16 1.48
CA VAL A 91 1.33 -4.70 1.58
C VAL A 91 1.49 -4.33 3.04
N ASN A 92 2.62 -3.75 3.42
CA ASN A 92 2.86 -3.32 4.80
C ASN A 92 2.43 -1.88 4.96
N ALA A 93 1.67 -1.56 6.00
CA ALA A 93 1.26 -0.21 6.32
C ALA A 93 2.08 0.35 7.47
N HIS A 94 2.56 1.59 7.28
CA HIS A 94 3.31 2.34 8.28
C HIS A 94 2.48 3.51 8.79
N PHE A 95 2.42 3.64 10.11
CA PHE A 95 1.54 4.60 10.78
C PHE A 95 2.37 5.72 11.43
N PHE A 96 3.10 6.50 10.63
CA PHE A 96 4.00 7.54 11.15
C PHE A 96 3.24 8.75 11.71
N ASP A 97 2.28 9.29 10.94
CA ASP A 97 1.40 10.38 11.35
C ASP A 97 0.07 10.35 10.57
N ASP A 98 -0.80 11.34 10.80
CA ASP A 98 -2.12 11.41 10.16
C ASP A 98 -2.12 12.09 8.77
N GLN A 99 -1.02 12.70 8.34
CA GLN A 99 -0.93 13.53 7.14
C GLN A 99 -0.56 12.75 5.88
N GLU A 100 -0.07 11.53 6.05
CA GLU A 100 0.28 10.63 4.97
C GLU A 100 -0.09 9.18 5.29
N ILE A 101 -0.72 8.49 4.34
CA ILE A 101 -0.80 7.03 4.35
C ILE A 101 0.36 6.49 3.52
N GLU A 102 1.22 5.71 4.16
CA GLU A 102 2.37 5.04 3.53
C GLU A 102 2.22 3.53 3.63
N ASN A 103 2.31 2.86 2.49
CA ASN A 103 2.42 1.41 2.42
C ASN A 103 3.60 0.98 1.56
N ASP A 104 4.21 -0.16 1.84
CA ASP A 104 5.24 -0.75 0.97
C ASP A 104 4.85 -2.12 0.43
N ILE A 105 5.45 -2.49 -0.71
CA ILE A 105 5.45 -3.85 -1.26
C ILE A 105 6.85 -4.27 -1.67
N SER A 106 7.09 -5.58 -1.68
CA SER A 106 8.30 -6.12 -2.29
C SER A 106 8.12 -6.33 -3.80
N PRO A 107 8.99 -5.78 -4.66
CA PRO A 107 8.99 -6.07 -6.10
C PRO A 107 9.08 -7.58 -6.43
N LYS A 108 9.65 -8.38 -5.53
CA LYS A 108 9.82 -9.83 -5.69
C LYS A 108 8.50 -10.60 -5.63
N GLU A 109 7.48 -10.02 -5.01
CA GLU A 109 6.17 -10.65 -4.85
C GLU A 109 5.30 -10.49 -6.11
N ILE A 110 5.62 -9.54 -6.99
CA ILE A 110 4.93 -9.36 -8.28
C ILE A 110 5.52 -10.30 -9.33
N LYS A 111 4.87 -11.45 -9.53
CA LYS A 111 5.37 -12.56 -10.36
C LYS A 111 4.63 -12.70 -11.68
N SER A 112 3.44 -12.12 -11.79
CA SER A 112 2.53 -12.24 -12.94
C SER A 112 1.81 -10.93 -13.25
N ILE A 113 1.13 -10.90 -14.41
CA ILE A 113 0.27 -9.77 -14.76
C ILE A 113 -0.96 -9.70 -13.86
N GLU A 114 -1.43 -10.84 -13.34
CA GLU A 114 -2.50 -10.95 -12.37
C GLU A 114 -2.12 -10.26 -11.05
N ASP A 115 -0.92 -10.50 -10.52
CA ASP A 115 -0.40 -9.83 -9.32
C ASP A 115 -0.36 -8.31 -9.51
N HIS A 116 0.13 -7.86 -10.67
CA HIS A 116 0.14 -6.44 -11.03
C HIS A 116 -1.27 -5.85 -11.04
N ASN A 117 -2.23 -6.55 -11.66
CA ASN A 117 -3.61 -6.10 -11.73
C ASN A 117 -4.30 -6.07 -10.36
N GLN A 118 -4.00 -7.03 -9.49
CA GLN A 118 -4.50 -7.04 -8.11
C GLN A 118 -3.99 -5.84 -7.31
N LEU A 119 -2.69 -5.54 -7.41
CA LEU A 119 -2.09 -4.36 -6.77
C LEU A 119 -2.67 -3.04 -7.33
N LEU A 120 -2.87 -2.95 -8.64
CA LEU A 120 -3.56 -1.81 -9.24
C LEU A 120 -5.00 -1.68 -8.76
N GLY A 121 -5.70 -2.80 -8.60
CA GLY A 121 -7.06 -2.83 -8.04
C GLY A 121 -7.12 -2.24 -6.64
N TYR A 122 -6.14 -2.57 -5.80
CA TYR A 122 -5.99 -1.97 -4.47
C TYR A 122 -5.77 -0.45 -4.54
N MET A 123 -4.81 0.02 -5.35
CA MET A 123 -4.55 1.45 -5.53
C MET A 123 -5.79 2.20 -6.08
N VAL A 124 -6.55 1.58 -6.98
CA VAL A 124 -7.82 2.13 -7.50
C VAL A 124 -8.88 2.19 -6.43
N GLY A 125 -9.04 1.13 -5.62
CA GLY A 125 -9.96 1.10 -4.48
C GLY A 125 -9.67 2.25 -3.52
N LEU A 126 -8.42 2.39 -3.09
CA LEU A 126 -7.97 3.47 -2.22
C LEU A 126 -8.25 4.86 -2.82
N SER A 127 -7.91 5.07 -4.09
CA SER A 127 -8.15 6.35 -4.76
C SER A 127 -9.64 6.72 -4.76
N ASN A 128 -10.52 5.74 -4.96
CA ASN A 128 -11.96 5.95 -5.01
C ASN A 128 -12.56 6.23 -3.63
N VAL A 129 -12.25 5.42 -2.62
CA VAL A 129 -12.86 5.56 -1.28
C VAL A 129 -12.35 6.81 -0.55
N LEU A 130 -11.09 7.17 -0.74
CA LEU A 130 -10.50 8.38 -0.16
C LEU A 130 -10.74 9.63 -1.01
N ASN A 131 -11.18 9.46 -2.27
CA ASN A 131 -11.24 10.54 -3.26
C ASN A 131 -9.92 11.33 -3.34
N LYS A 132 -8.80 10.60 -3.33
CA LYS A 132 -7.44 11.16 -3.35
C LYS A 132 -6.57 10.45 -4.37
N LYS A 133 -5.47 11.11 -4.71
CA LYS A 133 -4.43 10.54 -5.56
C LYS A 133 -3.60 9.53 -4.77
N VAL A 134 -3.42 8.34 -5.33
CA VAL A 134 -2.51 7.31 -4.84
C VAL A 134 -1.30 7.28 -5.78
N ILE A 135 -0.09 7.27 -5.25
CA ILE A 135 1.14 7.16 -6.07
C ILE A 135 1.96 5.98 -5.62
N MET A 136 2.70 5.37 -6.54
CA MET A 136 3.73 4.38 -6.23
C MET A 136 5.08 4.87 -6.75
N THR A 137 6.12 4.70 -5.93
CA THR A 137 7.47 5.17 -6.19
C THR A 137 8.50 4.09 -5.88
N PRO A 138 9.78 4.28 -6.26
CA PRO A 138 10.88 3.60 -5.58
C PRO A 138 10.88 3.96 -4.09
N GLU A 139 11.49 3.08 -3.30
CA GLU A 139 11.63 3.26 -1.85
C GLU A 139 12.27 4.61 -1.50
N ASN A 140 11.62 5.39 -0.63
CA ASN A 140 12.04 6.71 -0.16
C ASN A 140 12.27 7.76 -1.27
N GLU A 141 11.69 7.58 -2.46
CA GLU A 141 11.78 8.53 -3.58
C GLU A 141 10.40 9.08 -4.01
N PRO A 142 9.69 9.83 -3.15
CA PRO A 142 8.29 10.25 -3.38
C PRO A 142 8.10 11.11 -4.66
N ASN A 143 9.16 11.72 -5.16
CA ASN A 143 9.13 12.52 -6.39
C ASN A 143 9.26 11.68 -7.68
N MET A 144 9.69 10.42 -7.58
CA MET A 144 9.88 9.51 -8.71
C MET A 144 8.65 8.62 -8.90
N ILE A 145 7.57 9.19 -9.46
CA ILE A 145 6.32 8.47 -9.68
C ILE A 145 6.49 7.40 -10.78
N LEU A 146 6.27 6.14 -10.41
CA LEU A 146 6.19 4.98 -11.33
C LEU A 146 4.74 4.76 -11.79
N ILE A 147 3.81 4.74 -10.84
CA ILE A 147 2.37 4.60 -11.07
C ILE A 147 1.67 5.71 -10.29
N SER A 148 0.61 6.28 -10.85
CA SER A 148 -0.33 7.06 -10.08
C SER A 148 -1.77 6.70 -10.45
N VAL A 149 -2.65 6.80 -9.47
CA VAL A 149 -4.09 6.61 -9.64
C VAL A 149 -4.79 7.86 -9.11
N ASP A 150 -5.64 8.47 -9.95
CA ASP A 150 -6.42 9.64 -9.57
C ASP A 150 -7.86 9.47 -10.08
N LYS A 151 -8.82 9.54 -9.15
CA LYS A 151 -10.26 9.26 -9.40
C LYS A 151 -10.46 7.91 -10.10
N GLY A 152 -9.74 6.90 -9.61
CA GLY A 152 -9.76 5.54 -10.13
C GLY A 152 -9.12 5.35 -11.51
N LYS A 153 -8.53 6.39 -12.11
CA LYS A 153 -7.83 6.31 -13.39
C LYS A 153 -6.35 6.07 -13.17
N ILE A 154 -5.81 5.06 -13.85
CA ILE A 154 -4.41 4.67 -13.73
C ILE A 154 -3.56 5.43 -14.76
N PHE A 155 -2.43 5.95 -14.31
CA PHE A 155 -1.39 6.60 -15.12
C PHE A 155 -0.05 5.94 -14.82
N ILE A 156 0.57 5.32 -15.83
CA ILE A 156 1.88 4.68 -15.72
C ILE A 156 2.90 5.55 -16.45
N LYS A 157 3.98 5.93 -15.77
CA LYS A 157 5.03 6.74 -16.40
C LYS A 157 5.89 5.84 -17.30
N ASN A 158 5.95 6.18 -18.59
CA ASN A 158 6.71 5.44 -19.61
C ASN A 158 8.21 5.70 -19.54
#